data_AF-A0A383EH37-F1
#
_entry.id   AF-A0A383EH37-F1
#
_cell.length_a   1.000
_cell.length_b   1.000
_cell.length_c   1.000
_cell.angle_alpha   90.00
_cell.angle_beta   90.00
_cell.angle_gamma   90.00
#
_symmetry.space_group_name_H-M   'P 1'
#
loop_
_entity.id
_entity.type
_entity.pdbx_description
1 polymer ?
#
loop_
_entity_poly.entity_id
_entity_poly.type
_entity_poly.pdbx_seq_one_letter_code
_entity_poly.pdbx_strand_id
1 'polypeptide(L)'
;SLIIVGDDDDEKQYRKQADRLSVSPQVCFLGGRSRQEIPKLLAAGDLMVHPAHSENTGTVLLEAIAAGLPVLATDVCGYADHITAAEAGIVLDSPFDQETLNKQLASMLTSPDRSRWSANGQHYGKNPALYKMPARAVDAIETYENRKASAINNIADGKTIHDVYLREDLGHLNFDELLDIGKSTPGGRHNVLQARVVGKEGRRTVSFSHNGQRYYLKIHDGVGWKEIGK
;
A
#
# COMPACT_ATOMS: atom_id res chain seq x y z
N SER A 1 7.72 17.72 -21.05
CA SER A 1 8.84 17.07 -20.35
C SER A 1 8.30 15.99 -19.44
N LEU A 2 9.04 14.88 -19.25
CA LEU A 2 8.74 13.82 -18.31
C LEU A 2 9.39 14.12 -16.96
N ILE A 3 8.60 14.14 -15.89
CA ILE A 3 9.09 14.32 -14.52
C ILE A 3 9.03 12.97 -13.81
N ILE A 4 10.16 12.54 -13.25
CA ILE A 4 10.29 11.30 -12.48
C ILE A 4 10.50 11.66 -11.02
N VAL A 5 9.62 11.16 -10.15
CA VAL A 5 9.62 11.40 -8.71
C VAL A 5 9.69 10.06 -8.00
N GLY A 6 10.68 9.90 -7.13
CA GLY A 6 10.99 8.62 -6.50
C GLY A 6 12.47 8.54 -6.20
N ASP A 7 12.82 7.81 -5.15
CA ASP A 7 14.21 7.53 -4.79
C ASP A 7 14.47 6.06 -5.13
N ASP A 8 15.27 5.83 -6.17
CA ASP A 8 15.61 4.51 -6.68
C ASP A 8 17.13 4.41 -6.76
N ASP A 9 17.69 3.34 -6.16
CA ASP A 9 19.13 3.04 -6.20
C ASP A 9 19.65 2.95 -7.64
N ASP A 10 18.75 2.62 -8.57
CA ASP A 10 19.00 2.46 -9.99
C ASP A 10 18.79 3.74 -10.84
N GLU A 11 18.61 4.94 -10.26
CA GLU A 11 18.41 6.18 -11.05
C GLU A 11 19.47 6.37 -12.15
N LYS A 12 20.72 5.97 -11.87
CA LYS A 12 21.84 6.06 -12.82
C LYS A 12 21.63 5.23 -14.09
N GLN A 13 20.99 4.06 -14.03
CA GLN A 13 20.72 3.27 -15.24
C GLN A 13 19.67 3.95 -16.12
N TYR A 14 18.65 4.55 -15.53
CA TYR A 14 17.60 5.25 -16.28
C TYR A 14 18.12 6.53 -16.93
N ARG A 15 19.02 7.27 -16.28
CA ARG A 15 19.71 8.42 -16.90
C ARG A 15 20.53 7.99 -18.12
N LYS A 16 21.33 6.93 -18.01
CA LYS A 16 22.07 6.38 -19.16
C LYS A 16 21.15 5.92 -20.29
N GLN A 17 20.00 5.35 -19.95
CA GLN A 17 18.99 4.97 -20.95
C GLN A 17 18.41 6.19 -21.65
N ALA A 18 18.09 7.26 -20.92
CA ALA A 18 17.64 8.52 -21.50
C ALA A 18 18.69 9.14 -22.44
N ASP A 19 19.96 9.07 -22.07
CA ASP A 19 21.08 9.55 -22.90
C ASP A 19 21.18 8.73 -24.19
N ARG A 20 21.15 7.40 -24.09
CA ARG A 20 21.18 6.49 -25.23
C ARG A 20 20.01 6.72 -26.19
N LEU A 21 18.84 7.05 -25.66
CA LEU A 21 17.64 7.35 -26.44
C LEU A 21 17.59 8.83 -26.90
N SER A 22 18.58 9.66 -26.56
CA SER A 22 18.63 11.09 -26.88
C SER A 22 17.43 11.89 -26.35
N VAL A 23 16.82 11.45 -25.24
CA VAL A 23 15.65 12.11 -24.62
C VAL A 23 15.98 12.83 -23.31
N SER A 24 17.23 12.77 -22.83
CA SER A 24 17.65 13.40 -21.57
C SER A 24 17.23 14.86 -21.39
N PRO A 25 17.25 15.75 -22.41
CA PRO A 25 16.77 17.12 -22.25
C PRO A 25 15.29 17.24 -21.88
N GLN A 26 14.51 16.18 -22.09
CA GLN A 26 13.08 16.13 -21.80
C GLN A 26 12.76 15.36 -20.51
N VAL A 27 13.75 14.78 -19.83
CA VAL A 27 13.54 13.97 -18.61
C VAL A 27 14.16 14.67 -17.42
N CYS A 28 13.34 14.93 -16.39
CA CYS A 28 13.79 15.50 -15.13
C CYS A 28 13.56 14.51 -13.99
N PHE A 29 14.64 14.10 -13.34
CA PHE A 29 14.59 13.27 -12.14
C PHE A 29 14.66 14.20 -10.92
N LEU A 30 13.63 14.16 -10.09
CA LEU A 30 13.54 14.97 -8.87
C LEU A 30 13.95 14.20 -7.62
N GLY A 31 14.22 12.90 -7.69
CA GLY A 31 14.48 12.06 -6.52
C GLY A 31 13.26 11.97 -5.59
N GLY A 32 13.48 11.53 -4.34
CA GLY A 32 12.46 11.53 -3.30
C GLY A 32 11.97 12.94 -2.95
N ARG A 33 10.65 13.09 -2.74
CA ARG A 33 9.98 14.36 -2.39
C ARG A 33 9.16 14.21 -1.12
N SER A 34 9.03 15.29 -0.37
CA SER A 34 8.25 15.30 0.87
C SER A 34 6.75 15.14 0.60
N ARG A 35 6.01 14.68 1.60
CA ARG A 35 4.55 14.54 1.53
C ARG A 35 3.81 15.85 1.23
N GLN A 36 4.44 16.99 1.52
CA GLN A 36 3.92 18.33 1.24
C GLN A 36 4.21 18.80 -0.19
N GLU A 37 5.24 18.23 -0.84
CA GLU A 37 5.59 18.53 -2.24
C GLU A 37 4.80 17.69 -3.23
N ILE A 38 4.54 16.41 -2.93
CA ILE A 38 3.85 15.48 -3.84
C ILE A 38 2.51 16.05 -4.38
N PRO A 39 1.58 16.57 -3.55
CA PRO A 39 0.32 17.11 -4.07
C PRO A 39 0.52 18.29 -5.04
N LYS A 40 1.56 19.10 -4.83
CA LYS A 40 1.88 20.24 -5.71
C LYS A 40 2.41 19.77 -7.05
N LEU A 41 3.23 18.71 -7.05
CA LEU A 41 3.75 18.09 -8.27
C LEU A 41 2.63 17.42 -9.06
N LEU A 42 1.73 16.70 -8.39
CA LEU A 42 0.57 16.09 -9.02
C LEU A 42 -0.35 17.14 -9.65
N ALA A 43 -0.67 18.22 -8.91
CA ALA A 43 -1.51 19.30 -9.42
C ALA A 43 -0.87 20.11 -10.58
N ALA A 44 0.46 20.05 -10.72
CA ALA A 44 1.19 20.73 -11.79
C ALA A 44 1.36 19.88 -13.06
N GLY A 45 1.06 18.57 -13.00
CA GLY A 45 1.19 17.67 -14.13
C GLY A 45 0.02 17.79 -15.12
N ASP A 46 0.29 17.45 -16.38
CA ASP A 46 -0.76 17.32 -17.41
C ASP A 46 -1.37 15.91 -17.44
N LEU A 47 -0.56 14.90 -17.09
CA LEU A 47 -0.91 13.48 -17.10
C LEU A 47 0.07 12.68 -16.24
N MET A 48 -0.41 11.65 -15.54
CA MET A 48 0.42 10.65 -14.86
C MET A 48 0.44 9.33 -15.64
N VAL A 49 1.61 8.71 -15.75
CA VAL A 49 1.76 7.36 -16.30
C VAL A 49 2.26 6.44 -15.19
N HIS A 50 1.52 5.37 -14.91
CA HIS A 50 1.82 4.39 -13.87
C HIS A 50 1.63 2.95 -14.40
N PRO A 51 2.53 2.49 -15.30
CA PRO A 51 2.39 1.23 -15.99
C PRO A 51 3.04 0.10 -15.18
N ALA A 52 2.55 -0.13 -13.96
CA ALA A 52 3.15 -1.13 -13.08
C ALA A 52 2.93 -2.55 -13.61
N HIS A 53 3.91 -3.43 -13.41
CA HIS A 53 3.77 -4.87 -13.64
C HIS A 53 3.33 -5.62 -12.37
N SER A 54 3.51 -5.00 -11.20
CA SER A 54 3.14 -5.54 -9.89
C SER A 54 3.05 -4.37 -8.91
N GLU A 55 1.86 -4.04 -8.44
CA GLU A 55 1.61 -2.98 -7.45
C GLU A 55 0.42 -3.37 -6.57
N ASN A 56 0.64 -3.43 -5.25
CA ASN A 56 -0.39 -3.92 -4.32
C ASN A 56 -1.52 -2.91 -4.11
N THR A 57 -1.21 -1.61 -4.06
CA THR A 57 -2.20 -0.58 -3.74
C THR A 57 -2.24 0.52 -4.79
N GLY A 58 -1.11 1.15 -5.11
CA GLY A 58 -1.10 2.35 -5.96
C GLY A 58 -1.83 3.53 -5.31
N THR A 59 -1.56 3.85 -4.04
CA THR A 59 -2.19 5.01 -3.34
C THR A 59 -2.03 6.32 -4.11
N VAL A 60 -0.92 6.46 -4.84
CA VAL A 60 -0.63 7.61 -5.71
C VAL A 60 -1.68 7.79 -6.82
N LEU A 61 -2.36 6.73 -7.26
CA LEU A 61 -3.44 6.81 -8.26
C LEU A 61 -4.61 7.65 -7.73
N LEU A 62 -5.00 7.43 -6.47
CA LEU A 62 -6.05 8.21 -5.80
C LEU A 62 -5.61 9.65 -5.55
N GLU A 63 -4.35 9.85 -5.14
CA GLU A 63 -3.79 11.20 -4.94
C GLU A 63 -3.76 11.99 -6.25
N ALA A 64 -3.41 11.34 -7.37
CA ALA A 64 -3.38 11.95 -8.70
C ALA A 64 -4.76 12.38 -9.15
N ILE A 65 -5.76 11.48 -9.15
CA ILE A 65 -7.11 11.86 -9.59
C ILE A 65 -7.72 12.91 -8.66
N ALA A 66 -7.48 12.85 -7.34
CA ALA A 66 -7.96 13.86 -6.40
C ALA A 66 -7.33 15.24 -6.63
N ALA A 67 -6.06 15.27 -7.09
CA ALA A 67 -5.40 16.50 -7.54
C ALA A 67 -5.91 17.01 -8.91
N GLY A 68 -6.72 16.21 -9.61
CA GLY A 68 -7.20 16.50 -10.96
C GLY A 68 -6.19 16.16 -12.06
N LEU A 69 -5.23 15.28 -11.77
CA LEU A 69 -4.26 14.79 -12.74
C LEU A 69 -4.83 13.55 -13.44
N PRO A 70 -5.08 13.60 -14.77
CA PRO A 70 -5.52 12.41 -15.51
C PRO A 70 -4.46 11.30 -15.45
N VAL A 71 -4.91 10.04 -15.36
CA VAL A 71 -4.01 8.90 -15.11
C VAL A 71 -4.09 7.86 -16.22
N LEU A 72 -2.93 7.39 -16.69
CA LEU A 72 -2.78 6.17 -17.47
C LEU A 72 -2.12 5.11 -16.59
N ALA A 73 -2.83 4.05 -16.24
CA ALA A 73 -2.33 2.98 -15.37
C ALA A 73 -2.62 1.59 -15.93
N THR A 74 -2.09 0.55 -15.30
CA THR A 74 -2.42 -0.86 -15.56
C THR A 74 -3.40 -1.39 -14.51
N ASP A 75 -4.23 -2.35 -14.90
CA ASP A 75 -5.25 -3.02 -14.07
C ASP A 75 -4.68 -3.77 -12.86
N VAL A 76 -3.41 -4.17 -12.89
CA VAL A 76 -2.73 -4.84 -11.76
C VAL A 76 -2.54 -3.95 -10.54
N CYS A 77 -2.71 -2.63 -10.66
CA CYS A 77 -2.61 -1.73 -9.53
C CYS A 77 -3.90 -1.80 -8.71
N GLY A 78 -3.80 -2.08 -7.41
CA GLY A 78 -4.99 -2.28 -6.56
C GLY A 78 -6.05 -1.16 -6.59
N TYR A 79 -5.65 0.08 -6.87
CA TYR A 79 -6.57 1.23 -6.99
C TYR A 79 -6.87 1.65 -8.43
N ALA A 80 -6.54 0.84 -9.44
CA ALA A 80 -6.83 1.14 -10.84
C ALA A 80 -8.32 1.36 -11.11
N ASP A 81 -9.20 0.58 -10.46
CA ASP A 81 -10.66 0.70 -10.60
C ASP A 81 -11.20 2.09 -10.24
N HIS A 82 -10.51 2.82 -9.35
CA HIS A 82 -10.89 4.19 -9.01
C HIS A 82 -10.72 5.15 -10.19
N ILE A 83 -9.78 4.90 -11.11
CA ILE A 83 -9.57 5.71 -12.31
C ILE A 83 -10.77 5.55 -13.25
N THR A 84 -11.19 4.30 -13.48
CA THR A 84 -12.34 3.97 -14.32
C THR A 84 -13.63 4.49 -13.70
N ALA A 85 -13.85 4.24 -12.40
CA ALA A 85 -15.05 4.72 -11.69
C ALA A 85 -15.14 6.24 -11.63
N ALA A 86 -14.01 6.93 -11.58
CA ALA A 86 -13.94 8.38 -11.64
C ALA A 86 -14.03 8.93 -13.06
N GLU A 87 -13.98 8.10 -14.11
CA GLU A 87 -13.77 8.55 -15.50
C GLU A 87 -12.63 9.58 -15.58
N ALA A 88 -11.50 9.31 -14.93
CA ALA A 88 -10.40 10.24 -14.73
C ALA A 88 -9.12 9.84 -15.49
N GLY A 89 -9.25 8.96 -16.48
CA GLY A 89 -8.11 8.44 -17.22
C GLY A 89 -8.41 7.13 -17.93
N ILE A 90 -7.35 6.35 -18.17
CA ILE A 90 -7.40 5.06 -18.86
C ILE A 90 -6.67 4.02 -18.03
N VAL A 91 -7.29 2.85 -17.91
CA VAL A 91 -6.68 1.64 -17.32
C VAL A 91 -6.42 0.65 -18.45
N LEU A 92 -5.20 0.14 -18.53
CA LEU A 92 -4.78 -0.87 -19.48
C LEU A 92 -4.94 -2.26 -18.88
N ASP A 93 -5.50 -3.17 -19.67
CA ASP A 93 -5.66 -4.57 -19.28
C ASP A 93 -4.30 -5.30 -19.25
N SER A 94 -4.21 -6.29 -18.38
CA SER A 94 -3.11 -7.25 -18.37
C SER A 94 -3.34 -8.41 -19.36
N PRO A 95 -2.26 -8.97 -19.96
CA PRO A 95 -0.85 -8.69 -19.71
C PRO A 95 -0.37 -7.36 -20.32
N PHE A 96 0.67 -6.77 -19.74
CA PHE A 96 1.26 -5.51 -20.21
C PHE A 96 1.67 -5.58 -21.69
N ASP A 97 1.20 -4.59 -22.47
CA ASP A 97 1.59 -4.38 -23.85
C ASP A 97 2.11 -2.95 -24.09
N GLN A 98 3.36 -2.84 -24.55
CA GLN A 98 4.04 -1.57 -24.77
C GLN A 98 3.42 -0.76 -25.91
N GLU A 99 2.92 -1.41 -26.97
CA GLU A 99 2.32 -0.71 -28.10
C GLU A 99 1.01 -0.04 -27.69
N THR A 100 0.19 -0.75 -26.91
CA THR A 100 -1.04 -0.23 -26.32
C THR A 100 -0.75 0.93 -25.38
N LEU A 101 0.26 0.83 -24.49
CA LEU A 101 0.68 1.95 -23.64
C LEU A 101 1.03 3.19 -24.46
N ASN A 102 1.86 3.03 -25.50
CA ASN A 102 2.30 4.14 -26.35
C ASN A 102 1.12 4.80 -27.06
N LYS A 103 0.21 3.99 -27.62
CA LYS A 103 -0.99 4.47 -28.32
C LYS A 103 -1.91 5.25 -27.38
N GLN A 104 -2.18 4.71 -26.20
CA GLN A 104 -3.06 5.38 -25.23
C GLN A 104 -2.43 6.65 -24.67
N LEU A 105 -1.14 6.63 -24.36
CA LEU A 105 -0.41 7.82 -23.93
C LEU A 105 -0.48 8.94 -24.98
N ALA A 106 -0.19 8.63 -26.25
CA ALA A 106 -0.27 9.60 -27.33
C ALA A 106 -1.69 10.16 -27.51
N SER A 107 -2.71 9.29 -27.41
CA SER A 107 -4.12 9.68 -27.46
C SER A 107 -4.48 10.64 -26.32
N MET A 108 -4.09 10.33 -25.09
CA MET A 108 -4.40 11.17 -23.93
C MET A 108 -3.68 12.52 -23.96
N LEU A 109 -2.42 12.56 -24.40
CA LEU A 109 -1.63 13.80 -24.54
C LEU A 109 -2.20 14.77 -25.57
N THR A 110 -3.07 14.32 -26.48
CA THR A 110 -3.72 15.16 -27.50
C THR A 110 -5.24 15.26 -27.33
N SER A 111 -5.81 14.53 -26.35
CA SER A 111 -7.24 14.46 -26.15
C SER A 111 -7.86 15.79 -25.71
N PRO A 112 -9.03 16.18 -26.26
CA PRO A 112 -9.82 17.29 -25.73
C PRO A 112 -10.42 16.99 -24.35
N ASP A 113 -10.45 15.71 -23.93
CA ASP A 113 -11.11 15.28 -22.70
C ASP A 113 -10.29 15.52 -21.43
N ARG A 114 -9.05 16.04 -21.52
CA ARG A 114 -8.19 16.25 -20.34
C ARG A 114 -8.86 17.08 -19.25
N SER A 115 -9.54 18.16 -19.63
CA SER A 115 -10.27 19.00 -18.67
C SER A 115 -11.43 18.26 -18.03
N ARG A 116 -12.10 17.36 -18.77
CA ARG A 116 -13.18 16.52 -18.22
C ARG A 116 -12.62 15.49 -17.24
N TRP A 117 -11.57 14.76 -17.61
CA TRP A 117 -10.90 13.80 -16.71
C TRP A 117 -10.42 14.47 -15.41
N SER A 118 -9.83 15.66 -15.52
CA SER A 118 -9.40 16.45 -14.38
C SER A 118 -10.55 16.81 -13.44
N ALA A 119 -11.64 17.36 -13.99
CA ALA A 119 -12.82 17.74 -13.21
C ALA A 119 -13.49 16.52 -12.55
N ASN A 120 -13.58 15.40 -13.27
CA ASN A 120 -14.17 14.17 -12.75
C ASN A 120 -13.33 13.60 -11.60
N GLY A 121 -11.99 13.55 -11.75
CA GLY A 121 -11.08 13.10 -10.69
C GLY A 121 -11.22 13.94 -9.41
N GLN A 122 -11.25 15.27 -9.53
CA GLN A 122 -11.44 16.16 -8.39
C GLN A 122 -12.82 15.99 -7.73
N HIS A 123 -13.86 15.75 -8.52
CA HIS A 123 -15.19 15.45 -8.00
C HIS A 123 -15.19 14.13 -7.23
N TYR A 124 -14.61 13.08 -7.81
CA TYR A 124 -14.49 11.76 -7.19
C TYR A 124 -13.69 11.81 -5.88
N GLY A 125 -12.56 12.53 -5.87
CA GLY A 125 -11.71 12.72 -4.69
C GLY A 125 -12.41 13.40 -3.52
N LYS A 126 -13.52 14.14 -3.73
CA LYS A 126 -14.30 14.73 -2.62
C LYS A 126 -15.15 13.69 -1.89
N ASN A 127 -15.26 12.46 -2.40
CA ASN A 127 -16.05 11.40 -1.78
C ASN A 127 -15.46 10.99 -0.41
N PRO A 128 -16.16 11.24 0.71
CA PRO A 128 -15.65 10.90 2.04
C PRO A 128 -15.43 9.40 2.24
N ALA A 129 -16.07 8.53 1.44
CA ALA A 129 -15.92 7.08 1.54
C ALA A 129 -14.49 6.61 1.22
N LEU A 130 -13.76 7.34 0.38
CA LEU A 130 -12.37 7.02 0.02
C LEU A 130 -11.42 7.10 1.23
N TYR A 131 -11.78 7.90 2.24
CA TYR A 131 -10.96 8.15 3.42
C TYR A 131 -11.42 7.39 4.67
N LYS A 132 -12.47 6.57 4.54
CA LYS A 132 -13.09 5.84 5.66
C LYS A 132 -12.74 4.35 5.67
N MET A 133 -11.84 3.89 4.81
CA MET A 133 -11.48 2.47 4.69
C MET A 133 -11.16 1.78 6.04
N PRO A 134 -10.40 2.38 6.97
CA PRO A 134 -10.17 1.77 8.29
C PRO A 134 -11.45 1.63 9.11
N ALA A 135 -12.32 2.66 9.12
CA ALA A 135 -13.60 2.60 9.82
C ALA A 135 -14.54 1.57 9.19
N ARG A 136 -14.61 1.50 7.85
CA ARG A 136 -15.42 0.48 7.16
C ARG A 136 -14.90 -0.94 7.38
N ALA A 137 -13.59 -1.12 7.52
CA ALA A 137 -13.01 -2.41 7.87
C ALA A 137 -13.44 -2.83 9.29
N VAL A 138 -13.39 -1.90 10.25
CA VAL A 138 -13.91 -2.12 11.61
C VAL A 138 -15.41 -2.45 11.56
N ASP A 139 -16.22 -1.64 10.89
CA ASP A 139 -17.66 -1.86 10.75
C ASP A 139 -17.97 -3.24 10.12
N ALA A 140 -17.18 -3.66 9.12
CA ALA A 140 -17.35 -4.95 8.45
C ALA A 140 -17.00 -6.12 9.38
N ILE A 141 -15.93 -5.99 10.16
CA ILE A 141 -15.53 -6.99 11.17
C ILE A 141 -16.60 -7.08 12.26
N GLU A 142 -17.06 -5.94 12.79
CA GLU A 142 -18.13 -5.88 13.79
C GLU A 142 -19.44 -6.47 13.25
N THR A 143 -19.79 -6.19 11.99
CA THR A 143 -20.98 -6.76 11.35
C THR A 143 -20.86 -8.27 11.17
N TYR A 144 -19.67 -8.78 10.81
CA TYR A 144 -19.42 -10.21 10.71
C TYR A 144 -19.56 -10.89 12.08
N GLU A 145 -18.95 -10.32 13.12
CA GLU A 145 -19.06 -10.83 14.49
C GLU A 145 -20.51 -10.78 15.01
N ASN A 146 -21.27 -9.72 14.72
CA ASN A 146 -22.68 -9.65 15.10
C ASN A 146 -23.56 -10.68 14.38
N ARG A 147 -23.28 -10.98 13.10
CA ARG A 147 -23.95 -12.05 12.35
C ARG A 147 -23.59 -13.43 12.91
N LYS A 148 -22.32 -13.64 13.25
CA LYS A 148 -21.82 -14.88 13.86
C LYS A 148 -22.38 -15.07 15.27
N ALA A 149 -22.41 -14.02 16.09
CA ALA A 149 -23.03 -14.02 17.41
C ALA A 149 -24.54 -14.25 17.34
N SER A 150 -25.24 -13.72 16.34
CA SER A 150 -26.67 -14.01 16.13
C SER A 150 -26.91 -15.47 15.70
N ALA A 151 -25.98 -16.08 14.96
CA ALA A 151 -26.03 -17.52 14.64
C ALA A 151 -25.60 -18.42 15.81
N ILE A 152 -24.72 -17.93 16.69
CA ILE A 152 -24.20 -18.64 17.88
C ILE A 152 -25.14 -18.50 19.07
N ASN A 153 -25.91 -17.41 19.22
CA ASN A 153 -26.86 -17.19 20.32
C ASN A 153 -28.07 -18.16 20.31
N ASN A 154 -28.15 -19.07 19.33
CA ASN A 154 -29.03 -20.25 19.37
C ASN A 154 -28.38 -21.49 20.00
N ILE A 155 -27.15 -21.37 20.50
CA ILE A 155 -26.47 -22.40 21.27
C ILE A 155 -25.97 -21.73 22.54
N ALA A 156 -26.55 -22.15 23.66
CA ALA A 156 -26.22 -21.62 24.97
C ALA A 156 -24.73 -21.81 25.31
N ASP A 157 -24.28 -20.82 26.07
CA ASP A 157 -23.30 -20.90 27.15
C ASP A 157 -21.91 -20.33 26.89
N GLY A 158 -21.48 -19.57 27.89
CA GLY A 158 -20.43 -18.56 27.78
C GLY A 158 -19.04 -19.13 27.49
N LYS A 159 -18.29 -18.41 26.65
CA LYS A 159 -16.83 -18.49 26.62
C LYS A 159 -16.21 -17.12 26.40
N THR A 160 -15.24 -16.85 27.27
CA THR A 160 -14.25 -15.78 27.26
C THR A 160 -13.71 -15.54 25.85
N ILE A 161 -13.56 -14.26 25.48
CA ILE A 161 -12.98 -13.79 24.22
C ILE A 161 -11.61 -14.47 24.06
N HIS A 162 -11.51 -15.46 23.17
CA HIS A 162 -10.23 -16.07 22.81
C HIS A 162 -9.42 -15.06 21.98
N ASP A 163 -8.11 -14.98 22.20
CA ASP A 163 -7.16 -14.19 21.41
C ASP A 163 -7.17 -14.67 19.94
N VAL A 164 -8.08 -14.11 19.13
CA VAL A 164 -8.44 -14.52 17.75
C VAL A 164 -7.28 -14.42 16.74
N TYR A 165 -6.17 -13.80 17.12
CA TYR A 165 -5.05 -13.50 16.21
C TYR A 165 -3.83 -14.42 16.37
N LEU A 166 -3.92 -15.43 17.23
CA LEU A 166 -2.84 -16.38 17.43
C LEU A 166 -2.99 -17.54 16.47
N ARG A 167 -1.88 -17.90 15.82
CA ARG A 167 -1.83 -19.18 15.11
C ARG A 167 -2.11 -20.30 16.09
N GLU A 168 -2.76 -21.36 15.61
CA GLU A 168 -3.15 -22.52 16.42
C GLU A 168 -1.93 -23.17 17.12
N ASP A 169 -0.76 -23.18 16.47
CA ASP A 169 0.51 -23.67 17.02
C ASP A 169 1.09 -22.78 18.15
N LEU A 170 0.59 -21.55 18.30
CA LEU A 170 0.90 -20.61 19.36
C LEU A 170 -0.29 -20.34 20.29
N GLY A 171 -1.41 -21.06 20.14
CA GLY A 171 -2.67 -20.77 20.86
C GLY A 171 -2.64 -21.02 22.37
N HIS A 172 -1.53 -21.53 22.90
CA HIS A 172 -1.26 -21.67 24.34
C HIS A 172 -0.54 -20.45 24.93
N LEU A 173 0.03 -19.58 24.09
CA LEU A 173 0.52 -18.27 24.51
C LEU A 173 -0.66 -17.30 24.52
N ASN A 174 -0.66 -16.33 25.43
CA ASN A 174 -1.58 -15.20 25.37
C ASN A 174 -0.88 -13.92 24.87
N PHE A 175 -1.66 -12.86 24.62
CA PHE A 175 -1.13 -11.59 24.14
C PHE A 175 -0.04 -10.98 25.06
N ASP A 176 -0.17 -11.14 26.38
CA ASP A 176 0.80 -10.62 27.37
C ASP A 176 2.13 -11.39 27.34
N GLU A 177 2.09 -12.70 27.11
CA GLU A 177 3.29 -13.53 26.95
C GLU A 177 4.04 -13.18 25.66
N LEU A 178 3.33 -12.89 24.57
CA LEU A 178 3.95 -12.37 23.34
C LEU A 178 4.54 -10.96 23.51
N LEU A 179 3.89 -10.11 24.31
CA LEU A 179 4.42 -8.81 24.70
C LEU A 179 5.76 -8.95 25.45
N ASP A 180 5.86 -9.95 26.32
CA ASP A 180 7.08 -10.23 27.08
C ASP A 180 8.21 -10.77 26.20
N ILE A 181 7.90 -11.62 25.21
CA ILE A 181 8.85 -12.06 24.18
C ILE A 181 9.47 -10.86 23.45
N GLY A 182 8.64 -9.89 23.06
CA GLY A 182 9.07 -8.68 22.36
C GLY A 182 10.05 -7.80 23.14
N LYS A 183 10.05 -7.91 24.47
CA LYS A 183 10.90 -7.15 25.40
C LYS A 183 12.13 -7.92 25.86
N SER A 184 12.17 -9.23 25.62
CA SER A 184 13.21 -10.13 26.13
C SER A 184 14.52 -10.06 25.35
N THR A 185 15.65 -10.22 26.06
CA THR A 185 16.98 -10.38 25.47
C THR A 185 17.22 -11.84 25.03
N PRO A 186 18.17 -12.09 24.09
CA PRO A 186 18.52 -13.45 23.70
C PRO A 186 18.83 -14.35 24.89
N GLY A 187 18.32 -15.59 24.88
CA GLY A 187 18.48 -16.56 25.97
C GLY A 187 17.55 -16.37 27.17
N GLY A 188 16.59 -15.43 27.13
CA GLY A 188 15.60 -15.21 28.19
C GLY A 188 14.52 -16.31 28.28
N ARG A 189 13.53 -16.09 29.17
CA ARG A 189 12.44 -17.02 29.53
C ARG A 189 11.71 -17.67 28.33
N HIS A 190 11.69 -17.00 27.19
CA HIS A 190 10.99 -17.44 25.99
C HIS A 190 11.90 -17.93 24.86
N ASN A 191 13.15 -18.31 25.17
CA ASN A 191 14.12 -18.82 24.18
C ASN A 191 14.29 -17.88 22.98
N VAL A 192 14.39 -16.58 23.25
CA VAL A 192 14.71 -15.60 22.22
C VAL A 192 16.05 -15.97 21.60
N LEU A 193 16.05 -16.25 20.31
CA LEU A 193 17.24 -16.67 19.57
C LEU A 193 18.05 -15.45 19.15
N GLN A 194 17.36 -14.40 18.70
CA GLN A 194 17.98 -13.17 18.23
C GLN A 194 16.98 -12.04 18.25
N ALA A 195 17.41 -10.86 18.68
CA ALA A 195 16.64 -9.61 18.57
C ALA A 195 17.39 -8.65 17.64
N ARG A 196 16.70 -8.09 16.65
CA ARG A 196 17.23 -7.06 15.75
C ARG A 196 16.33 -5.83 15.81
N VAL A 197 16.93 -4.68 16.11
CA VAL A 197 16.28 -3.37 15.95
C VAL A 197 16.68 -2.85 14.58
N VAL A 198 15.70 -2.46 13.76
CA VAL A 198 15.96 -1.99 12.40
C VAL A 198 15.48 -0.54 12.26
N GLY A 199 16.43 0.35 11.99
CA GLY A 199 16.16 1.76 11.71
C GLY A 199 16.12 2.68 12.94
N LYS A 200 15.92 3.98 12.69
CA LYS A 200 15.69 5.02 13.72
C LYS A 200 14.24 5.08 14.22
N GLU A 201 13.31 4.47 13.48
CA GLU A 201 11.87 4.47 13.77
C GLU A 201 11.43 3.15 14.41
N GLY A 202 11.65 2.95 15.71
CA GLY A 202 10.86 2.06 16.59
C GLY A 202 10.43 0.67 16.09
N ARG A 203 11.13 0.06 15.11
CA ARG A 203 10.77 -1.25 14.53
C ARG A 203 11.72 -2.30 15.08
N ARG A 204 11.15 -3.28 15.76
CA ARG A 204 11.88 -4.40 16.37
C ARG A 204 11.41 -5.71 15.79
N THR A 205 12.34 -6.58 15.42
CA THR A 205 12.06 -7.96 15.07
C THR A 205 12.75 -8.87 16.08
N VAL A 206 11.96 -9.69 16.78
CA VAL A 206 12.46 -10.69 17.73
C VAL A 206 12.21 -12.06 17.13
N SER A 207 13.25 -12.87 17.00
CA SER A 207 13.12 -14.27 16.64
C SER A 207 13.24 -15.15 17.87
N PHE A 208 12.36 -16.13 17.99
CA PHE A 208 12.32 -17.07 19.11
C PHE A 208 12.04 -18.48 18.59
N SER A 209 12.42 -19.49 19.37
CA SER A 209 12.04 -20.88 19.10
C SER A 209 10.88 -21.31 20.00
N HIS A 210 9.92 -22.01 19.40
CA HIS A 210 8.84 -22.64 20.12
C HIS A 210 8.50 -23.99 19.47
N ASN A 211 8.41 -25.06 20.26
CA ASN A 211 8.19 -26.45 19.78
C ASN A 211 9.09 -26.87 18.60
N GLY A 212 10.37 -26.49 18.63
CA GLY A 212 11.33 -26.83 17.57
C GLY A 212 11.14 -26.07 16.25
N GLN A 213 10.23 -25.10 16.21
CA GLN A 213 10.03 -24.18 15.08
C GLN A 213 10.53 -22.79 15.44
N ARG A 214 11.01 -22.06 14.44
CA ARG A 214 11.44 -20.66 14.58
C ARG A 214 10.29 -19.74 14.19
N TYR A 215 10.13 -18.66 14.93
CA TYR A 215 9.14 -17.63 14.68
C TYR A 215 9.78 -16.24 14.68
N TYR A 216 9.12 -15.31 14.02
CA TYR A 216 9.51 -13.89 13.96
C TYR A 216 8.35 -13.03 14.46
N LEU A 217 8.57 -12.31 15.56
CA LEU A 217 7.67 -11.31 16.08
C LEU A 217 8.15 -9.93 15.62
N LYS A 218 7.37 -9.27 14.76
CA LYS A 218 7.61 -7.88 14.35
C LYS A 218 6.80 -6.94 15.22
N ILE A 219 7.42 -5.88 15.68
CA ILE A 219 6.84 -4.87 16.57
C ILE A 219 7.11 -3.50 15.99
N HIS A 220 6.05 -2.70 15.85
CA HIS A 220 6.11 -1.31 15.42
C HIS A 220 5.74 -0.39 16.59
N ASP A 221 6.74 0.07 17.34
CA ASP A 221 6.57 0.84 18.57
C ASP A 221 5.84 2.20 18.35
N GLY A 222 5.80 2.70 17.11
CA GLY A 222 5.11 3.96 16.75
C GLY A 222 3.63 3.84 16.41
N VAL A 223 3.12 2.63 16.16
CA VAL A 223 1.71 2.39 15.74
C VAL A 223 1.03 1.25 16.52
N GLY A 224 1.75 0.59 17.44
CA GLY A 224 1.19 -0.48 18.30
C GLY A 224 0.88 -1.79 17.55
N TRP A 225 1.24 -1.88 16.28
CA TRP A 225 0.94 -3.02 15.42
C TRP A 225 2.02 -4.10 15.48
N LYS A 226 1.61 -5.37 15.45
CA LYS A 226 2.50 -6.54 15.54
C LYS A 226 2.06 -7.65 14.60
N GLU A 227 3.06 -8.29 13.98
CA GLU A 227 2.86 -9.43 13.09
C GLU A 227 3.70 -10.62 13.55
N ILE A 228 3.16 -11.83 13.41
CA ILE A 228 3.89 -13.08 13.67
C ILE A 228 4.11 -13.83 12.34
N GLY A 229 5.38 -13.99 11.97
CA GLY A 229 5.81 -14.81 10.84
C GLY A 229 6.45 -16.13 11.28
N LYS A 230 6.52 -17.09 10.37
CA LYS A 230 7.31 -18.32 10.49
C LYS A 230 8.59 -18.19 9.68
#